data_AF-A0A703SMY4-F1
#
_entry.id   AF-A0A703SMY4-F1
#
_cell.length_a   1.000
_cell.length_b   1.000
_cell.length_c   1.000
_cell.angle_alpha   90.00
_cell.angle_beta   90.00
_cell.angle_gamma   90.00
#
_symmetry.space_group_name_H-M   'P 1'
#
loop_
_entity.id
_entity.type
_entity.pdbx_description
1 polymer ?
#
loop_
_entity_poly.entity_id
_entity_poly.type
_entity_poly.pdbx_seq_one_letter_code
_entity_poly.pdbx_strand_id
1 'polypeptide(L)' 'MKIGIIGAMEEEVTLLRDKIDNRQTITLGGCEIYTGQLNGTEVALLKSGIGKVAAALGATLLLEHC' A
#
# COMPACT_ATOMS: atom_id res chain seq x y z
N MET A 1 8.82 -12.26 3.75
CA MET A 1 8.62 -11.29 4.85
C MET A 1 8.47 -9.95 4.17
N LYS A 2 7.31 -9.31 4.30
CA LYS A 2 6.91 -8.18 3.46
C LYS A 2 6.92 -6.88 4.27
N ILE A 3 7.44 -5.80 3.68
CA ILE A 3 7.43 -4.46 4.29
C ILE A 3 6.13 -3.75 3.91
N GLY A 4 5.35 -3.35 4.91
CA GLY A 4 4.18 -2.48 4.75
C GLY A 4 4.60 -1.01 4.72
N ILE A 5 4.15 -0.27 3.71
CA ILE A 5 4.35 1.17 3.56
C ILE A 5 2.97 1.82 3.43
N ILE A 6 2.70 2.88 4.18
CA ILE A 6 1.39 3.54 4.21
C ILE A 6 1.57 5.01 3.84
N GLY A 7 0.85 5.47 2.82
CA GLY A 7 0.66 6.89 2.49
C GLY A 7 -0.83 7.21 2.42
N ALA A 8 -1.21 8.43 2.78
CA ALA A 8 -2.61 8.86 2.81
C ALA A 8 -3.06 9.42 1.45
N MET A 9 -2.19 10.20 0.80
CA MET A 9 -2.48 10.95 -0.42
C MET A 9 -1.77 10.34 -1.64
N GLU A 10 -2.27 10.67 -2.84
CA GLU A 10 -1.75 10.15 -4.10
C GLU A 10 -0.29 10.57 -4.32
N GLU A 11 0.02 11.82 -3.99
CA GLU A 11 1.34 12.43 -4.12
C GLU A 11 2.38 11.78 -3.21
N GLU A 12 1.95 11.23 -2.07
CA GLU A 12 2.82 10.54 -1.10
C GLU A 12 3.21 9.14 -1.58
N VAL A 13 2.37 8.49 -2.39
CA VAL A 13 2.58 7.09 -2.82
C VAL A 13 3.11 6.96 -4.25
N THR A 14 2.88 7.95 -5.12
CA THR A 14 3.15 7.87 -6.56
C THR A 14 4.58 7.44 -6.87
N LEU A 15 5.58 8.12 -6.29
CA LEU A 15 6.99 7.84 -6.57
C LEU A 15 7.42 6.42 -6.15
N LEU A 16 6.87 5.91 -5.04
CA LEU A 16 7.18 4.56 -4.58
C LEU A 16 6.47 3.53 -5.44
N ARG A 17 5.17 3.74 -5.72
CA ARG A 17 4.34 2.86 -6.55
C ARG A 17 4.95 2.63 -7.93
N ASP A 18 5.49 3.68 -8.54
CA ASP A 18 6.02 3.61 -9.91
C ASP A 18 7.38 2.88 -9.98
N LYS A 19 8.02 2.66 -8.83
CA LYS A 19 9.25 1.88 -8.72
C LYS A 19 9.00 0.42 -8.37
N ILE A 20 7.76 0.00 -8.11
CA ILE A 20 7.44 -1.37 -7.73
C ILE A 20 7.57 -2.28 -8.96
N ASP A 21 8.50 -3.23 -8.90
CA ASP A 21 8.65 -4.30 -9.87
C ASP A 21 7.58 -5.37 -9.66
N ASN A 22 7.11 -5.97 -10.76
CA ASN A 22 6.05 -7.00 -10.77
C ASN A 22 4.78 -6.55 -10.01
N ARG A 23 4.42 -5.27 -10.17
CA ARG A 23 3.33 -4.65 -9.42
C ARG A 23 1.99 -5.34 -9.65
N GLN A 24 1.33 -5.70 -8.56
CA GLN A 24 -0.08 -6.08 -8.52
C GLN A 24 -0.86 -5.03 -7.72
N THR A 25 -2.17 -4.97 -7.93
CA THR A 25 -3.04 -4.02 -7.24
C THR A 25 -4.23 -4.75 -6.66
N ILE A 26 -4.43 -4.55 -5.36
CA ILE A 26 -5.57 -5.06 -4.61
C ILE A 26 -6.43 -3.85 -4.22
N THR A 27 -7.71 -3.87 -4.57
CA THR A 27 -8.67 -2.82 -4.23
C THR A 27 -9.74 -3.38 -3.31
N LEU A 28 -9.74 -2.96 -2.05
CA LEU A 28 -10.63 -3.46 -0.98
C LEU A 28 -10.96 -2.31 -0.03
N GLY A 29 -12.22 -2.24 0.45
CA GLY A 29 -12.63 -1.26 1.47
C GLY A 29 -12.39 0.21 1.08
N GLY A 30 -12.37 0.54 -0.22
CA GLY A 30 -12.05 1.88 -0.72
C GLY A 30 -10.57 2.25 -0.68
N CYS A 31 -9.70 1.31 -0.30
CA CYS A 31 -8.25 1.47 -0.30
C CYS A 31 -7.63 0.76 -1.51
N GLU A 32 -6.44 1.21 -1.92
CA GLU A 32 -5.61 0.57 -2.93
C GLU A 32 -4.31 0.10 -2.28
N ILE A 33 -3.99 -1.19 -2.43
CA ILE A 33 -2.73 -1.78 -1.99
C ILE A 33 -1.96 -2.25 -3.21
N TYR A 34 -0.77 -1.70 -3.39
CA TYR A 34 0.15 -2.06 -4.46
C TYR A 34 1.21 -3.01 -3.90
N THR A 35 1.24 -4.24 -4.41
CA THR A 35 2.20 -5.26 -3.97
C THR A 35 3.22 -5.53 -5.07
N GLY A 36 4.41 -5.99 -4.69
CA GLY A 36 5.47 -6.33 -5.62
C GLY A 36 6.83 -6.27 -4.92
N GLN A 37 7.87 -5.89 -5.67
CA GLN A 37 9.21 -5.75 -5.12
C GLN A 37 9.76 -4.33 -5.30
N LEU A 38 10.41 -3.80 -4.27
CA LEU A 38 11.25 -2.60 -4.36
C LEU A 38 12.69 -3.00 -4.05
N ASN A 39 13.60 -2.80 -5.00
CA ASN A 39 15.01 -3.19 -4.87
C ASN A 39 15.19 -4.65 -4.40
N GLY A 40 14.39 -5.57 -4.94
CA GLY A 40 14.41 -7.00 -4.58
C GLY A 40 13.77 -7.34 -3.22
N THR A 41 13.16 -6.38 -2.53
CA THR A 41 12.45 -6.60 -1.26
C THR A 41 10.95 -6.61 -1.48
N GLU A 42 10.25 -7.62 -0.94
CA GLU A 42 8.78 -7.68 -1.02
C GLU A 42 8.13 -6.52 -0.25
N VAL A 43 7.21 -5.80 -0.90
CA VAL A 43 6.50 -4.66 -0.31
C VAL A 43 4.99 -4.73 -0.54
N ALA A 44 4.25 -4.09 0.36
CA ALA A 44 2.86 -3.70 0.17
C ALA A 44 2.71 -2.21 0.48
N LEU A 45 2.44 -1.41 -0.55
CA LEU A 45 2.24 0.03 -0.47
C LEU A 45 0.74 0.33 -0.48
N LEU A 46 0.22 0.87 0.62
CA LEU A 46 -1.17 1.26 0.78
C LEU A 46 -1.35 2.75 0.52
N LYS A 47 -2.35 3.10 -0.30
CA LYS A 47 -2.97 4.44 -0.30
C LYS A 47 -4.22 4.41 0.59
N SER A 48 -4.10 4.86 1.83
CA SER A 48 -5.16 4.71 2.84
C SER A 48 -6.29 5.74 2.73
N GLY A 49 -6.03 6.90 2.11
CA GLY A 49 -6.89 8.07 2.26
C GLY A 49 -6.63 8.82 3.57
N ILE A 50 -7.24 10.00 3.68
CA ILE A 50 -7.00 10.96 4.78
C ILE A 50 -7.85 10.64 6.00
N GLY A 51 -7.25 10.74 7.19
CA GLY A 51 -7.94 10.69 8.48
C GLY A 51 -7.83 9.35 9.20
N LYS A 52 -8.20 9.36 10.50
CA LYS A 52 -7.94 8.24 11.42
C LYS A 52 -8.68 6.96 11.04
N VAL A 53 -9.92 7.07 10.57
CA VAL A 53 -10.76 5.92 10.19
C VAL A 53 -10.16 5.21 8.97
N ALA A 54 -9.75 5.99 7.97
CA ALA A 54 -9.17 5.47 6.72
C ALA A 54 -7.80 4.79 6.97
N ALA A 55 -6.94 5.44 7.76
CA ALA A 55 -5.65 4.88 8.18
C ALA A 55 -5.81 3.57 8.97
N ALA A 56 -6.76 3.53 9.92
CA ALA A 56 -7.02 2.33 10.72
C ALA A 56 -7.54 1.16 9.87
N LEU A 57 -8.52 1.42 8.99
CA LEU A 57 -9.05 0.42 8.06
C LEU A 57 -7.95 -0.14 7.15
N GLY A 58 -7.18 0.76 6.51
CA GLY A 58 -6.13 0.36 5.60
C GLY A 58 -5.01 -0.43 6.28
N ALA A 59 -4.61 -0.05 7.50
CA ALA A 59 -3.63 -0.81 8.27
C ALA A 59 -4.12 -2.23 8.61
N THR A 60 -5.39 -2.39 8.98
CA THR A 60 -5.99 -3.72 9.19
C THR A 60 -6.00 -4.54 7.91
N LEU A 61 -6.39 -3.95 6.77
CA LEU A 61 -6.39 -4.65 5.49
C LEU A 61 -4.99 -5.09 5.05
N LEU A 62 -3.95 -4.29 5.33
CA LEU A 62 -2.57 -4.70 5.11
C LEU A 62 -2.20 -5.93 5.94
N LEU A 63 -2.53 -5.95 7.23
CA LEU A 63 -2.18 -7.06 8.12
C LEU A 63 -2.89 -8.37 7.74
N GLU A 64 -4.14 -8.30 7.30
CA GLU A 64 -4.95 -9.49 6.98
C GLU A 64 -4.69 -10.06 5.58
N HIS A 65 -4.22 -9.23 4.63
CA HIS A 65 -4.17 -9.59 3.21
C HIS A 65 -2.79 -9.49 2.54
N CYS A 66 -1.73 -9.08 3.24
CA CYS A 66 -0.39 -8.89 2.65
C CYS A 66 0.73 -9.52 3.45
#